data_AF-A0A852WI37-F1
#
_entry.id   AF-A0A852WI37-F1
#
_cell.length_a   1.000
_cell.length_b   1.000
_cell.length_c   1.000
_cell.angle_alpha   90.00
_cell.angle_beta   90.00
_cell.angle_gamma   90.00
#
_symmetry.space_group_name_H-M   'P 1'
#
loop_
_entity.id
_entity.type
_entity.pdbx_description
1 polymer ?
#
loop_
_entity_poly.entity_id
_entity_poly.type
_entity_poly.pdbx_seq_one_letter_code
_entity_poly.pdbx_strand_id
1 'polypeptide(L)'
;MSGSSAATNGEVSGDTALRRQLDNGGTTRPRATALDALHVAHRWFQAGRRIDIQAIAAELGVSRVTLHRWVGTRDQLLVEVLWLNADRSIDRTADAVRADRPARSWTAEILSRWAADVVRHPGIRHLQETEAELLARLLTQDASTF
;
A
#
# COMPACT_ATOMS: atom_id res chain seq x y z
N MET A 1 -41.01 -56.16 -16.69
CA MET A 1 -39.96 -56.29 -15.64
C MET A 1 -38.82 -55.36 -16.06
N SER A 2 -39.00 -54.05 -16.01
CA SER A 2 -38.88 -53.18 -14.81
C SER A 2 -37.48 -53.24 -14.21
N GLY A 3 -36.59 -52.41 -14.75
CA GLY A 3 -35.32 -52.04 -14.13
C GLY A 3 -35.28 -50.52 -14.01
N SER A 4 -35.99 -50.00 -13.00
CA SER A 4 -35.77 -48.65 -12.48
C SER A 4 -34.58 -48.73 -11.53
N SER A 5 -33.53 -47.96 -11.80
CA SER A 5 -32.58 -47.56 -10.75
C SER A 5 -31.99 -46.22 -11.13
N ALA A 6 -32.59 -45.18 -10.57
CA ALA A 6 -31.96 -43.90 -10.37
C ALA A 6 -30.67 -44.11 -9.55
N ALA A 7 -29.55 -43.63 -10.07
CA ALA A 7 -28.37 -43.33 -9.27
C ALA A 7 -28.05 -41.87 -9.51
N THR A 8 -28.60 -41.08 -8.60
CA THR A 8 -28.22 -39.73 -8.16
C THR A 8 -26.82 -39.33 -8.63
N ASN A 9 -26.75 -38.48 -9.66
CA ASN A 9 -25.51 -37.78 -9.99
C ASN A 9 -25.20 -36.83 -8.84
N GLY A 10 -24.00 -37.01 -8.27
CA GLY A 10 -23.59 -36.46 -6.99
C GLY A 10 -23.82 -34.96 -6.88
N GLU A 11 -24.53 -34.58 -5.81
CA GLU A 11 -24.31 -33.30 -5.16
C GLU A 11 -22.82 -33.15 -4.91
N VAL A 12 -22.16 -32.30 -5.70
CA VAL A 12 -20.88 -31.73 -5.32
C VAL A 12 -21.19 -30.80 -4.16
N SER A 13 -21.26 -31.40 -2.96
CA SER A 13 -21.19 -30.70 -1.68
C SER A 13 -19.82 -30.03 -1.59
N GLY A 14 -19.71 -28.88 -2.23
CA GLY A 14 -18.64 -27.92 -2.04
C GLY A 14 -19.10 -26.89 -1.04
N ASP A 15 -19.26 -27.28 0.23
CA ASP A 15 -19.37 -26.31 1.33
C ASP A 15 -18.01 -25.62 1.48
N THR A 16 -17.74 -24.70 0.56
CA THR A 16 -16.49 -23.96 0.52
C THR A 16 -16.46 -23.01 1.69
N ALA A 17 -15.27 -22.75 2.23
CA ALA A 17 -15.10 -21.74 3.26
C ALA A 17 -15.69 -20.37 2.83
N LEU A 18 -15.61 -20.06 1.53
CA LEU A 18 -16.25 -18.89 0.91
C LEU A 18 -17.78 -18.94 1.00
N ARG A 19 -18.42 -20.07 0.68
CA ARG A 19 -19.88 -20.25 0.78
C ARG A 19 -20.34 -20.10 2.24
N ARG A 20 -19.66 -20.73 3.19
CA ARG A 20 -19.93 -20.55 4.62
C ARG A 20 -19.79 -19.09 5.07
N GLN A 21 -18.81 -18.35 4.55
CA GLN A 21 -18.66 -16.93 4.90
C GLN A 21 -19.78 -16.07 4.30
N LEU A 22 -20.25 -16.37 3.09
CA LEU A 22 -21.36 -15.66 2.46
C LEU A 22 -22.70 -15.97 3.14
N ASP A 23 -22.95 -17.23 3.51
CA ASP A 23 -24.19 -17.67 4.15
C ASP A 23 -24.29 -17.23 5.62
N ASN A 24 -23.16 -17.13 6.34
CA ASN A 24 -23.10 -16.62 7.72
C ASN A 24 -23.04 -15.07 7.80
N GLY A 25 -23.35 -14.35 6.72
CA GLY A 25 -23.39 -12.88 6.74
C GLY A 25 -22.03 -12.20 6.88
N GLY A 26 -20.95 -12.87 6.46
CA GLY A 26 -19.65 -12.27 6.15
C GLY A 26 -18.99 -11.47 7.28
N THR A 27 -18.24 -12.18 8.13
CA THR A 27 -17.06 -11.69 8.88
C THR A 27 -17.01 -10.20 9.18
N THR A 28 -17.28 -9.82 10.43
CA THR A 28 -16.98 -8.48 10.98
C THR A 28 -15.59 -8.05 10.51
N ARG A 29 -15.53 -7.07 9.60
CA ARG A 29 -14.24 -6.54 9.11
C ARG A 29 -13.45 -6.10 10.34
N PRO A 30 -12.18 -6.51 10.49
CA PRO A 30 -11.33 -6.03 11.56
C PRO A 30 -11.38 -4.51 11.63
N ARG A 31 -11.46 -3.97 12.84
CA ARG A 31 -11.54 -2.52 13.04
C ARG A 31 -10.29 -1.89 12.43
N ALA A 32 -10.48 -0.89 11.56
CA ALA A 32 -9.39 -0.18 10.92
C ALA A 32 -8.39 0.37 11.94
N THR A 33 -7.13 0.43 11.54
CA THR A 33 -6.00 0.86 12.36
C THR A 33 -5.26 2.04 11.73
N ALA A 34 -4.34 2.65 12.47
CA ALA A 34 -3.43 3.67 11.94
C ALA A 34 -2.56 3.13 10.79
N LEU A 35 -2.14 1.87 10.87
CA LEU A 35 -1.34 1.24 9.82
C LEU A 35 -2.15 1.03 8.53
N ASP A 36 -3.45 0.75 8.63
CA ASP A 36 -4.33 0.68 7.46
C ASP A 36 -4.42 2.04 6.75
N ALA A 37 -4.40 3.15 7.50
CA ALA A 37 -4.35 4.49 6.92
C ALA A 37 -3.05 4.75 6.16
N LEU A 38 -1.90 4.37 6.73
CA LEU A 38 -0.62 4.45 6.02
C LEU A 38 -0.63 3.60 4.74
N HIS A 39 -1.17 2.38 4.80
CA HIS A 39 -1.27 1.51 3.63
C HIS A 39 -2.20 2.06 2.54
N VAL A 40 -3.37 2.62 2.90
CA VAL A 40 -4.25 3.31 1.94
C VAL A 40 -3.51 4.46 1.29
N ALA A 41 -2.89 5.33 2.09
CA ALA A 41 -2.14 6.48 1.60
C ALA A 41 -0.99 6.05 0.68
N HIS A 42 -0.23 5.03 1.05
CA HIS A 42 0.86 4.50 0.22
C HIS A 42 0.36 3.89 -1.10
N ARG A 43 -0.81 3.22 -1.12
CA ARG A 43 -1.43 2.78 -2.39
C ARG A 43 -1.82 3.97 -3.28
N TRP A 44 -2.39 5.01 -2.70
CA TRP A 44 -2.78 6.21 -3.45
C TRP A 44 -1.55 6.93 -4.01
N PHE A 45 -0.50 7.05 -3.21
CA PHE A 45 0.78 7.62 -3.63
C PHE A 45 1.41 6.84 -4.79
N GLN A 46 1.47 5.52 -4.71
CA GLN A 46 1.96 4.68 -5.83
C GLN A 46 1.13 4.88 -7.12
N ALA A 47 -0.16 5.15 -6.98
CA ALA A 47 -1.05 5.45 -8.12
C ALA A 47 -0.96 6.91 -8.60
N GLY A 48 -0.06 7.74 -8.05
CA GLY A 48 0.05 9.16 -8.42
C GLY A 48 -1.16 9.99 -7.98
N ARG A 49 -1.88 9.56 -6.94
CA ARG A 49 -3.06 10.27 -6.41
C ARG A 49 -2.68 11.16 -5.24
N ARG A 50 -3.29 12.34 -5.17
CA ARG A 50 -3.20 13.24 -4.02
C ARG A 50 -3.68 12.53 -2.75
N ILE A 51 -2.89 12.61 -1.69
CA ILE A 51 -3.27 12.15 -0.34
C ILE A 51 -4.26 13.13 0.25
N ASP A 52 -5.44 12.67 0.66
CA ASP A 52 -6.45 13.50 1.31
C ASP A 52 -7.00 12.80 2.56
N ILE A 53 -6.95 13.49 3.69
CA ILE A 53 -7.34 12.92 5.00
C ILE A 53 -8.84 12.62 5.04
N GLN A 54 -9.71 13.45 4.44
CA GLN A 54 -11.16 13.15 4.46
C GLN A 54 -11.48 11.91 3.66
N ALA A 55 -10.91 11.81 2.47
CA ALA A 55 -11.19 10.73 1.55
C ALA A 55 -10.59 9.40 2.05
N ILE A 56 -9.43 9.42 2.71
CA ILE A 56 -8.87 8.23 3.40
C ILE A 56 -9.76 7.80 4.58
N ALA A 57 -10.28 8.76 5.37
CA ALA A 57 -11.17 8.44 6.49
C ALA A 57 -12.45 7.77 5.99
N ALA A 58 -13.00 8.26 4.87
CA ALA A 58 -14.14 7.68 4.19
C ALA A 58 -13.85 6.26 3.66
N GLU A 59 -12.70 6.04 3.01
CA GLU A 59 -12.30 4.70 2.51
C GLU A 59 -12.18 3.68 3.66
N LEU A 60 -11.71 4.12 4.83
CA LEU A 60 -11.58 3.27 6.02
C LEU A 60 -12.85 3.14 6.87
N GLY A 61 -13.89 3.92 6.57
CA GLY A 61 -15.13 3.94 7.38
C GLY A 61 -14.93 4.50 8.80
N VAL A 62 -14.00 5.43 8.99
CA VAL A 62 -13.73 6.09 10.28
C VAL A 62 -14.02 7.58 10.21
N SER A 63 -14.24 8.21 11.37
CA SER A 63 -14.40 9.68 11.42
C SER A 63 -13.09 10.40 11.13
N ARG A 64 -13.18 11.61 10.55
CA ARG A 64 -12.04 12.53 10.38
C ARG A 64 -11.22 12.70 11.67
N VAL A 65 -11.90 12.87 12.80
CA VAL A 65 -11.26 13.06 14.11
C VAL A 65 -10.44 11.83 14.50
N THR A 66 -10.95 10.63 14.23
CA THR A 66 -10.22 9.38 14.49
C THR A 66 -8.97 9.29 13.61
N LEU A 67 -9.11 9.58 12.31
CA LEU A 67 -7.97 9.52 11.40
C LEU A 67 -6.90 10.56 11.76
N HIS A 68 -7.29 11.81 12.03
CA HIS A 68 -6.34 12.85 12.43
C HIS A 68 -5.60 12.52 13.73
N ARG A 69 -6.25 11.84 14.68
CA ARG A 69 -5.58 11.35 15.89
C ARG A 69 -4.54 10.26 15.59
N TRP A 70 -4.76 9.46 14.54
CA TRP A 70 -3.83 8.39 14.14
C TRP A 70 -2.62 8.90 13.39
N VAL A 71 -2.84 9.75 12.39
CA VAL A 71 -1.80 10.12 11.42
C VAL A 71 -1.28 11.55 11.59
N GLY A 72 -1.92 12.33 12.47
CA GLY A 72 -1.65 13.75 12.62
C GLY A 72 -2.10 14.54 11.39
N THR A 73 -1.21 15.42 10.94
CA THR A 73 -1.41 16.25 9.75
C THR A 73 -1.20 15.46 8.46
N ARG A 74 -1.69 16.01 7.34
CA ARG A 74 -1.42 15.46 6.00
C ARG A 74 0.08 15.36 5.71
N ASP A 75 0.85 16.37 6.11
CA ASP A 75 2.28 16.45 5.84
C ASP A 75 3.02 15.35 6.62
N GLN A 76 2.65 15.12 7.89
CA GLN A 76 3.17 14.00 8.68
C GLN A 76 2.86 12.66 8.02
N LEU A 77 1.61 12.42 7.62
CA LEU A 77 1.26 11.20 6.89
C LEU A 77 2.05 11.07 5.58
N LEU A 78 2.27 12.17 4.86
CA LEU A 78 3.02 12.15 3.61
C LEU A 78 4.50 11.81 3.84
N VAL A 79 5.11 12.28 4.93
CA VAL A 79 6.47 11.89 5.34
C VAL A 79 6.55 10.38 5.59
N GLU A 80 5.60 9.82 6.34
CA GLU A 80 5.55 8.36 6.58
C GLU A 80 5.38 7.56 5.28
N VAL A 81 4.57 8.05 4.35
CA VAL A 81 4.39 7.43 3.03
C VAL A 81 5.68 7.48 2.21
N LEU A 82 6.40 8.61 2.23
CA LEU A 82 7.68 8.76 1.53
C LEU A 82 8.74 7.84 2.12
N TRP A 83 8.82 7.71 3.44
CA TRP A 83 9.70 6.76 4.12
C TRP A 83 9.39 5.31 3.78
N LEU A 84 8.13 4.89 3.89
CA LEU A 84 7.71 3.54 3.53
C LEU A 84 8.03 3.22 2.05
N ASN A 85 7.86 4.18 1.16
CA ASN A 85 8.19 4.01 -0.25
C ASN A 85 9.70 3.92 -0.48
N ALA A 86 10.49 4.76 0.20
CA ALA A 86 11.96 4.74 0.12
C ALA A 86 12.51 3.40 0.62
N ASP A 87 12.10 2.96 1.80
CA ASP A 87 12.52 1.70 2.42
C ASP A 87 12.25 0.51 1.49
N ARG A 88 11.00 0.38 1.01
CA ARG A 88 10.60 -0.68 0.08
C ARG A 88 11.28 -0.61 -1.28
N SER A 89 11.63 0.58 -1.76
CA SER A 89 12.30 0.72 -3.07
C SER A 89 13.78 0.40 -2.97
N ILE A 90 14.44 0.80 -1.87
CA ILE A 90 15.83 0.45 -1.59
C ILE A 90 15.97 -1.06 -1.42
N ASP A 91 15.12 -1.71 -0.61
CA ASP A 91 15.18 -3.16 -0.39
C ASP A 91 15.00 -3.94 -1.69
N ARG A 92 13.97 -3.62 -2.48
CA ARG A 92 13.74 -4.26 -3.79
C ARG A 92 14.91 -4.06 -4.74
N THR A 93 15.47 -2.85 -4.77
CA THR A 93 16.63 -2.54 -5.63
C THR A 93 17.86 -3.30 -5.17
N ALA A 94 18.10 -3.35 -3.85
CA ALA A 94 19.19 -4.09 -3.26
C ALA A 94 19.11 -5.56 -3.65
N ASP A 95 17.97 -6.21 -3.44
CA ASP A 95 17.75 -7.62 -3.79
C ASP A 95 17.97 -7.91 -5.27
N ALA A 96 17.46 -7.04 -6.17
CA ALA A 96 17.70 -7.16 -7.60
C ALA A 96 19.20 -7.07 -7.94
N VAL A 97 19.92 -6.09 -7.35
CA VAL A 97 21.36 -5.95 -7.55
C VAL A 97 22.13 -7.16 -6.98
N ARG A 98 21.73 -7.70 -5.82
CA ARG A 98 22.38 -8.90 -5.26
C ARG A 98 22.22 -10.10 -6.19
N ALA A 99 21.05 -10.25 -6.81
CA ALA A 99 20.77 -11.32 -7.76
C ALA A 99 21.61 -11.20 -9.04
N ASP A 100 21.79 -9.97 -9.55
CA ASP A 100 22.57 -9.69 -10.77
C ASP A 100 24.09 -9.89 -10.58
N ARG A 101 24.59 -9.86 -9.34
CA ARG A 101 26.02 -9.96 -8.97
C ARG A 101 26.92 -9.05 -9.82
N PRO A 102 26.79 -7.72 -9.69
CA PRO A 102 27.54 -6.79 -10.52
C PRO A 102 29.05 -6.93 -10.31
N ALA A 103 29.81 -6.75 -11.38
CA ALA A 103 31.28 -6.76 -11.36
C ALA A 103 31.90 -5.52 -10.68
N ARG A 104 31.08 -4.51 -10.36
CA ARG A 104 31.49 -3.21 -9.79
C ARG A 104 30.85 -2.99 -8.41
N SER A 105 30.95 -1.77 -7.89
CA SER A 105 30.39 -1.37 -6.59
C SER A 105 28.89 -1.62 -6.49
N TRP A 106 28.48 -2.43 -5.51
CA TRP A 106 27.08 -2.72 -5.21
C TRP A 106 26.35 -1.47 -4.74
N THR A 107 26.96 -0.68 -3.87
CA THR A 107 26.37 0.57 -3.36
C THR A 107 26.07 1.55 -4.48
N ALA A 108 27.01 1.73 -5.42
CA ALA A 108 26.81 2.64 -6.54
C ALA A 108 25.67 2.15 -7.47
N GLU A 109 25.59 0.85 -7.70
CA GLU A 109 24.53 0.25 -8.53
C GLU A 109 23.15 0.43 -7.88
N ILE A 110 23.05 0.14 -6.57
CA ILE A 110 21.80 0.29 -5.81
C ILE A 110 21.35 1.75 -5.84
N LEU A 111 22.23 2.70 -5.49
CA LEU A 111 21.88 4.11 -5.45
C LEU A 111 21.50 4.66 -6.84
N SER A 112 22.21 4.25 -7.90
CA SER A 112 21.93 4.73 -9.25
C SER A 112 20.58 4.22 -9.77
N ARG A 113 20.28 2.92 -9.56
CA ARG A 113 18.99 2.34 -9.96
C ARG A 113 17.84 2.92 -9.15
N TRP A 114 18.01 3.02 -7.82
CA TRP A 114 17.01 3.61 -6.95
C TRP A 114 16.71 5.06 -7.32
N ALA A 115 17.73 5.89 -7.55
CA ALA A 115 17.54 7.27 -7.98
C ALA A 115 16.78 7.37 -9.31
N ALA A 116 17.08 6.50 -10.28
CA ALA A 116 16.38 6.43 -11.55
C ALA A 116 14.89 6.04 -11.38
N ASP A 117 14.60 5.12 -10.47
CA ASP A 117 13.23 4.68 -10.16
C ASP A 117 12.43 5.76 -9.43
N VAL A 118 13.04 6.44 -8.45
CA VAL A 118 12.40 7.55 -7.71
C VAL A 118 11.97 8.67 -8.66
N VAL A 119 12.83 9.07 -9.60
CA VAL A 119 12.53 10.13 -10.58
C VAL A 119 11.39 9.75 -11.54
N ARG A 120 11.13 8.45 -11.72
CA ARG A 120 10.05 7.92 -12.58
C ARG A 120 8.80 7.54 -11.79
N HIS A 121 8.85 7.59 -10.46
CA HIS A 121 7.76 7.12 -9.62
C HIS A 121 6.53 8.04 -9.76
N PRO A 122 5.32 7.49 -10.04
CA PRO A 122 4.13 8.29 -10.28
C PRO A 122 3.78 9.24 -9.12
N GLY A 123 3.92 8.77 -7.88
CA GLY A 123 3.69 9.60 -6.69
C GLY A 123 4.65 10.78 -6.56
N ILE A 124 5.92 10.58 -6.91
CA ILE A 124 6.93 11.65 -6.86
C ILE A 124 6.65 12.67 -7.95
N ARG A 125 6.36 12.20 -9.17
CA ARG A 125 5.97 13.07 -10.30
C ARG A 125 4.74 13.90 -9.98
N HIS A 126 3.70 13.28 -9.44
CA HIS A 126 2.49 13.98 -9.05
C HIS A 126 2.76 15.07 -8.01
N LEU A 127 3.56 14.78 -6.97
CA LEU A 127 3.93 15.78 -5.96
C LEU A 127 4.78 16.91 -6.56
N GLN A 128 5.72 16.60 -7.44
CA GLN A 128 6.54 17.62 -8.13
C GLN A 128 5.68 18.55 -8.99
N GLU A 129 4.69 18.01 -9.69
CA GLU A 129 3.85 18.76 -10.62
C GLU A 129 2.77 19.59 -9.91
N THR A 130 2.27 19.11 -8.77
CA THR A 130 1.11 19.71 -8.09
C THR A 130 1.46 20.43 -6.79
N GLU A 131 2.56 20.04 -6.14
CA GLU A 131 2.89 20.43 -4.76
C GLU A 131 4.42 20.60 -4.57
N ALA A 132 5.12 21.19 -5.54
CA ALA A 132 6.59 21.29 -5.56
C ALA A 132 7.21 21.93 -4.29
N GLU A 133 6.62 23.02 -3.80
CA GLU A 133 7.09 23.71 -2.59
C GLU A 133 6.95 22.84 -1.34
N LEU A 134 5.82 22.11 -1.24
CA LEU A 134 5.62 21.15 -0.16
C LEU A 134 6.68 20.06 -0.23
N LEU A 135 6.91 19.48 -1.41
CA LEU A 135 7.92 18.44 -1.60
C LEU A 135 9.32 18.94 -1.19
N ALA A 136 9.73 20.11 -1.68
CA ALA A 136 11.01 20.71 -1.33
C ALA A 136 11.15 20.91 0.20
N ARG A 137 10.10 21.41 0.85
CA ARG A 137 10.07 21.55 2.31
C ARG A 137 10.16 20.20 3.02
N LEU A 138 9.40 19.19 2.60
CA LEU A 138 9.44 17.86 3.23
C LEU A 138 10.80 17.18 3.08
N LEU A 139 11.50 17.39 1.96
CA LEU A 139 12.82 16.83 1.71
C LEU A 139 13.95 17.53 2.46
N THR A 140 13.71 18.76 2.94
CA THR A 140 14.72 19.61 3.60
C THR A 140 14.43 19.85 5.07
N GLN A 141 13.21 19.54 5.51
CA GLN A 141 12.84 19.60 6.90
C GLN A 141 13.55 18.48 7.67
N ASP A 142 14.17 18.85 8.78
CA ASP A 142 14.75 17.88 9.71
C ASP A 142 13.60 17.13 10.39
N ALA A 143 13.19 16.01 9.80
CA ALA A 143 12.19 15.10 10.36
C ALA A 143 12.80 14.13 11.39
N SER A 144 14.10 14.29 11.68
CA SER A 144 14.91 13.39 12.49
C SER A 144 14.72 13.65 13.99
N THR A 145 13.54 13.38 14.53
CA THR A 145 13.46 12.92 15.92
C THR A 145 13.53 11.40 15.88
N PHE A 146 14.74 10.86 15.69
CA PHE A 146 15.04 9.47 16.00
C PHE A 146 14.99 9.26 17.52
#